data_AF-A0A7J7MZ15-F1
#
_entry.id   AF-A0A7J7MZ15-F1
#
_cell.length_a   1.000
_cell.length_b   1.000
_cell.length_c   1.000
_cell.angle_alpha   90.00
_cell.angle_beta   90.00
_cell.angle_gamma   90.00
#
_symmetry.space_group_name_H-M   'P 1'
#
loop_
_entity.id
_entity.type
_entity.pdbx_description
1 polymer ?
#
loop_
_entity_poly.entity_id
_entity_poly.type
_entity_poly.pdbx_seq_one_letter_code
_entity_poly.pdbx_strand_id
1 'polypeptide(L)'
;MQLRRICGFVAQEDNLLPLLTVKETLMFSAKFKLRGMYSEERNIRVETLMQELDLLYVANSFIGDEETRGVSGGERKRVSIGVAVIHDPPILLLDEPTSGLDSTSAYQVIELLSSMAKVKQRTIVLTIHQPSFRILHYIDKFLFLSRGSVIHSGSLDQLEETITSMGFKIPIEINALEFAMEIIKPLEDMDPRSCSLVEHNKESPDYLDKAASLGKNYASGCRRFWIGKCVFKVEALPKYLQERRVLMKEASRGSYKVSSYKLANTMISIPFLLVVAILFAVPVYWLVGLNPSFTAFAFFLLFWEPSFFSGYFIPKENIPKYWMFMYYVSLYKYPLDSLLVNEYWSMQGKCFSWKDRDHLVCSLTGGDVLRVRGLED
;
A
#
# COMPACT_ATOMS: atom_id res chain seq x y z
N MET A 1 1.90 16.68 -14.13
CA MET A 1 0.51 16.32 -13.72
C MET A 1 -0.40 15.94 -14.89
N GLN A 2 -0.30 16.59 -16.07
CA GLN A 2 -1.22 16.37 -17.20
C GLN A 2 -1.08 14.97 -17.85
N LEU A 3 0.14 14.45 -18.03
CA LEU A 3 0.38 13.15 -18.68
C LEU A 3 -0.37 11.99 -17.99
N ARG A 4 -0.45 12.01 -16.65
CA ARG A 4 -1.17 10.98 -15.86
C ARG A 4 -2.68 10.92 -16.10
N ARG A 5 -3.28 11.99 -16.62
CA ARG A 5 -4.72 12.03 -16.95
C ARG A 5 -5.01 11.51 -18.36
N ILE A 6 -4.00 11.56 -19.23
CA ILE A 6 -4.13 11.24 -20.66
C ILE A 6 -3.62 9.82 -20.93
N CYS A 7 -2.66 9.34 -20.14
CA CYS A 7 -2.06 8.02 -20.31
C CYS A 7 -2.55 7.01 -19.27
N GLY A 8 -2.91 5.81 -19.73
CA GLY A 8 -2.97 4.61 -18.91
C GLY A 8 -1.57 4.01 -18.78
N PHE A 9 -1.20 3.55 -17.59
CA PHE A 9 0.09 2.88 -17.37
C PHE A 9 -0.12 1.52 -16.69
N VAL A 10 0.42 0.47 -17.30
CA VAL A 10 0.46 -0.91 -16.79
C VAL A 10 1.91 -1.21 -16.44
N ALA A 11 2.15 -1.59 -15.18
CA ALA A 11 3.49 -1.94 -14.70
C ALA A 11 3.75 -3.43 -14.95
N GLN A 12 5.03 -3.84 -14.94
CA GLN A 12 5.43 -5.24 -15.06
C GLN A 12 4.77 -6.13 -13.99
N GLU A 13 4.80 -5.69 -12.72
CA GLU A 13 4.14 -6.40 -11.61
C GLU A 13 2.64 -6.08 -11.48
N ASP A 14 1.83 -7.13 -11.47
CA ASP A 14 0.37 -7.08 -11.29
C ASP A 14 -0.03 -7.03 -9.82
N ASN A 15 0.39 -5.97 -9.13
CA ASN A 15 -0.04 -5.69 -7.76
C ASN A 15 -1.53 -5.31 -7.71
N LEU A 16 -2.40 -6.31 -7.52
CA LEU A 16 -3.85 -6.23 -7.33
C LEU A 16 -4.23 -6.76 -5.93
N LEU A 17 -5.46 -6.49 -5.47
CA LEU A 17 -5.95 -7.01 -4.19
C LEU A 17 -6.42 -8.46 -4.35
N PRO A 18 -5.80 -9.45 -3.69
CA PRO A 18 -6.05 -10.87 -3.96
C PRO A 18 -7.42 -11.35 -3.46
N LEU A 19 -7.96 -10.70 -2.43
CA LEU A 19 -9.24 -11.02 -1.79
C LEU A 19 -10.46 -10.45 -2.55
N LEU A 20 -10.25 -9.67 -3.61
CA LEU A 20 -11.33 -9.12 -4.41
C LEU A 20 -11.57 -9.97 -5.65
N THR A 21 -12.82 -10.00 -6.10
CA THR A 21 -13.17 -10.55 -7.41
C THR A 21 -12.74 -9.63 -8.54
N VAL A 22 -12.70 -10.16 -9.76
CA VAL A 22 -12.41 -9.38 -10.97
C VAL A 22 -13.40 -8.22 -11.13
N LYS A 23 -14.70 -8.49 -10.99
CA LYS A 23 -15.76 -7.47 -11.09
C LYS A 23 -15.61 -6.39 -10.01
N GLU A 24 -15.35 -6.78 -8.77
CA GLU A 24 -15.16 -5.84 -7.66
C GLU A 24 -13.94 -4.95 -7.87
N THR A 25 -12.85 -5.50 -8.39
CA THR A 25 -11.61 -4.75 -8.63
C THR A 25 -11.77 -3.70 -9.72
N LEU A 26 -12.42 -4.07 -10.84
CA LEU A 26 -12.73 -3.12 -11.91
C LEU A 26 -13.73 -2.07 -11.44
N MET A 27 -14.75 -2.47 -10.66
CA MET A 27 -15.73 -1.57 -10.06
C MET A 27 -15.08 -0.58 -9.09
N PHE A 28 -14.16 -1.06 -8.27
CA PHE A 28 -13.40 -0.23 -7.33
C PHE A 28 -12.61 0.84 -8.09
N SER A 29 -11.85 0.44 -9.11
CA SER A 29 -11.12 1.37 -9.98
C SER A 29 -12.05 2.38 -10.68
N ALA A 30 -13.19 1.92 -11.20
CA ALA A 30 -14.21 2.76 -11.84
C ALA A 30 -14.75 3.84 -10.88
N LYS A 31 -15.04 3.49 -9.62
CA LYS A 31 -15.54 4.45 -8.62
C LYS A 31 -14.58 5.63 -8.38
N PHE A 32 -13.27 5.40 -8.43
CA PHE A 32 -12.27 6.46 -8.21
C PHE A 32 -11.93 7.26 -9.47
N LYS A 33 -11.91 6.61 -10.64
CA LYS A 33 -11.53 7.24 -11.92
C LYS A 33 -12.70 7.91 -12.64
N LEU A 34 -13.92 7.38 -12.50
CA LEU A 34 -15.15 7.87 -13.16
C LEU A 34 -16.07 8.60 -12.16
N ARG A 35 -15.56 9.64 -11.49
CA ARG A 35 -16.29 10.33 -10.40
C ARG A 35 -17.56 11.06 -10.85
N GLY A 36 -17.67 11.42 -12.12
CA GLY A 36 -18.81 12.15 -12.69
C GLY A 36 -19.96 11.29 -13.20
N MET A 37 -19.82 9.95 -13.14
CA MET A 37 -20.74 9.00 -13.75
C MET A 37 -21.65 8.35 -12.69
N TYR A 38 -22.91 8.09 -13.02
CA TYR A 38 -23.85 7.43 -12.10
C TYR A 38 -23.46 5.97 -11.84
N SER A 39 -24.00 5.38 -10.76
CA SER A 39 -23.61 4.01 -10.39
C SER A 39 -23.99 2.97 -11.44
N GLU A 40 -25.14 3.13 -12.11
CA GLU A 40 -25.60 2.22 -13.16
C GLU A 40 -24.74 2.32 -14.42
N GLU A 41 -24.44 3.55 -14.86
CA GLU A 41 -23.54 3.80 -16.00
C GLU A 41 -22.14 3.22 -15.75
N ARG A 42 -21.62 3.32 -14.50
CA ARG A 42 -20.35 2.68 -14.13
C ARG A 42 -20.43 1.15 -14.20
N ASN A 43 -21.55 0.56 -13.80
CA ASN A 43 -21.77 -0.89 -13.92
C ASN A 43 -21.75 -1.33 -15.38
N ILE A 44 -22.49 -0.61 -16.24
CA ILE A 44 -22.51 -0.87 -17.69
C ILE A 44 -21.10 -0.75 -18.27
N ARG A 45 -20.38 0.34 -17.95
CA ARG A 45 -19.01 0.56 -18.43
C ARG A 45 -18.05 -0.56 -18.02
N VAL A 46 -18.15 -1.06 -16.79
CA VAL A 46 -17.35 -2.18 -16.28
C VAL A 46 -17.72 -3.47 -16.99
N GLU A 47 -19.00 -3.75 -17.21
CA GLU A 47 -19.46 -4.96 -17.92
C GLU A 47 -19.03 -4.98 -19.38
N THR A 48 -19.12 -3.85 -20.09
CA THR A 48 -18.55 -3.71 -21.44
C THR A 48 -17.05 -3.90 -21.45
N LEU A 49 -16.32 -3.38 -20.45
CA LEU A 49 -14.87 -3.59 -20.36
C LEU A 49 -14.51 -5.06 -20.12
N MET A 50 -15.26 -5.76 -19.27
CA MET A 50 -15.05 -7.18 -19.00
C MET A 50 -15.30 -8.03 -20.25
N GLN A 51 -16.25 -7.64 -21.10
CA GLN A 51 -16.47 -8.25 -22.41
C GLN A 51 -15.29 -8.03 -23.34
N GLU A 52 -14.81 -6.78 -23.45
CA GLU A 52 -13.64 -6.44 -24.29
C GLU A 52 -12.37 -7.19 -23.87
N LEU A 53 -12.21 -7.43 -22.57
CA LEU A 53 -11.04 -8.10 -22.00
C LEU A 53 -11.15 -9.63 -21.96
N ASP A 54 -12.26 -10.20 -22.45
CA ASP A 54 -12.60 -11.61 -22.31
C ASP A 54 -12.42 -12.11 -20.86
N LEU A 55 -13.11 -11.42 -19.93
CA LEU A 55 -13.07 -11.68 -18.49
C LEU A 55 -14.45 -12.01 -17.91
N LEU A 56 -15.51 -12.07 -18.74
CA LEU A 56 -16.87 -12.34 -18.27
C LEU A 56 -17.00 -13.67 -17.52
N TYR A 57 -16.33 -14.72 -18.01
CA TYR A 57 -16.42 -16.06 -17.43
C TYR A 57 -15.76 -16.14 -16.03
N VAL A 58 -14.81 -15.24 -15.73
CA VAL A 58 -14.12 -15.14 -14.43
C VAL A 58 -14.53 -13.92 -13.60
N ALA A 59 -15.62 -13.24 -13.97
CA ALA A 59 -16.02 -11.98 -13.34
C ALA A 59 -16.19 -12.08 -11.81
N ASN A 60 -16.72 -13.20 -11.31
CA ASN A 60 -16.96 -13.45 -9.89
C ASN A 60 -15.86 -14.30 -9.22
N SER A 61 -14.79 -14.62 -9.95
CA SER A 61 -13.66 -15.35 -9.41
C SER A 61 -12.72 -14.40 -8.66
N PHE A 62 -12.15 -14.87 -7.55
CA PHE A 62 -11.13 -14.13 -6.81
C PHE A 62 -9.85 -14.00 -7.64
N ILE A 63 -9.20 -12.83 -7.55
CA ILE A 63 -7.93 -12.60 -8.26
C ILE A 63 -6.84 -13.53 -7.72
N GLY A 64 -6.79 -13.71 -6.39
CA GLY A 64 -5.78 -14.53 -5.73
C GLY A 64 -4.37 -13.95 -5.80
N ASP A 65 -3.42 -14.70 -5.26
CA ASP A 65 -1.99 -14.38 -5.21
C ASP A 65 -1.17 -15.68 -5.36
N GLU A 66 0.15 -15.62 -5.21
CA GLU A 66 1.00 -16.82 -5.18
C GLU A 66 0.58 -17.83 -4.09
N GLU A 67 0.08 -17.35 -2.95
CA GLU A 67 -0.37 -18.18 -1.82
C GLU A 67 -1.82 -18.66 -1.94
N THR A 68 -2.67 -17.92 -2.68
CA THR A 68 -4.11 -18.17 -2.75
C THR A 68 -4.55 -18.42 -4.18
N ARG A 69 -5.11 -19.60 -4.44
CA ARG A 69 -5.59 -19.95 -5.78
C ARG A 69 -6.62 -18.94 -6.26
N GLY A 70 -6.38 -18.34 -7.42
CA GLY A 70 -7.26 -17.36 -8.07
C GLY A 70 -7.29 -17.53 -9.58
N VAL A 71 -7.39 -16.40 -10.30
CA VAL A 71 -7.37 -16.36 -11.77
C VAL A 71 -6.00 -16.71 -12.33
N SER A 72 -5.94 -17.08 -13.62
CA SER A 72 -4.68 -17.38 -14.30
C SER A 72 -3.79 -16.13 -14.43
N GLY A 73 -2.49 -16.32 -14.64
CA GLY A 73 -1.56 -15.19 -14.84
C GLY A 73 -1.96 -14.29 -16.01
N GLY A 74 -2.41 -14.89 -17.12
CA GLY A 74 -2.91 -14.16 -18.29
C GLY A 74 -4.18 -13.36 -17.99
N GLU A 75 -5.14 -13.97 -17.31
CA GLU A 75 -6.36 -13.29 -16.84
C GLU A 75 -6.02 -12.13 -15.90
N ARG A 76 -5.12 -12.35 -14.94
CA ARG A 76 -4.64 -11.31 -14.00
C ARG A 76 -4.00 -10.14 -14.74
N LYS A 77 -3.21 -10.40 -15.78
CA LYS A 77 -2.65 -9.35 -16.64
C LYS A 77 -3.74 -8.58 -17.39
N ARG A 78 -4.75 -9.27 -17.94
CA ARG A 78 -5.92 -8.61 -18.56
C ARG A 78 -6.69 -7.74 -17.57
N VAL A 79 -6.87 -8.17 -16.31
CA VAL A 79 -7.47 -7.34 -15.25
C VAL A 79 -6.62 -6.08 -14.97
N SER A 80 -5.30 -6.22 -14.90
CA SER A 80 -4.36 -5.11 -14.72
C SER A 80 -4.45 -4.07 -15.85
N ILE A 81 -4.60 -4.53 -17.10
CA ILE A 81 -4.88 -3.69 -18.27
C ILE A 81 -6.24 -3.00 -18.11
N GLY A 82 -7.28 -3.72 -17.70
CA GLY A 82 -8.61 -3.16 -17.45
C GLY A 82 -8.63 -2.03 -16.42
N VAL A 83 -7.89 -2.19 -15.32
CA VAL A 83 -7.74 -1.13 -14.30
C VAL A 83 -7.10 0.14 -14.89
N ALA A 84 -6.15 0.00 -15.82
CA ALA A 84 -5.53 1.13 -16.51
C ALA A 84 -6.47 1.76 -17.55
N VAL A 85 -7.29 0.96 -18.22
CA VAL A 85 -8.13 1.35 -19.35
C VAL A 85 -9.53 1.84 -18.98
N ILE A 86 -10.02 1.60 -17.75
CA ILE A 86 -11.41 1.90 -17.33
C ILE A 86 -11.89 3.33 -17.59
N HIS A 87 -10.97 4.29 -17.71
CA HIS A 87 -11.25 5.70 -17.97
C HIS A 87 -11.05 6.12 -19.43
N ASP A 88 -10.92 5.15 -20.33
CA ASP A 88 -10.72 5.32 -21.77
C ASP A 88 -9.55 6.25 -22.16
N PRO A 89 -8.31 5.97 -21.70
CA PRO A 89 -7.17 6.79 -22.07
C PRO A 89 -6.83 6.66 -23.57
N PRO A 90 -6.51 7.76 -24.27
CA PRO A 90 -6.06 7.73 -25.67
C PRO A 90 -4.69 7.07 -25.85
N ILE A 91 -3.83 7.12 -24.81
CA ILE A 91 -2.48 6.54 -24.82
C ILE A 91 -2.39 5.48 -23.73
N LEU A 92 -1.92 4.28 -24.08
CA LEU A 92 -1.68 3.19 -23.14
C LEU A 92 -0.20 2.80 -23.18
N LEU A 93 0.45 2.84 -22.02
CA LEU A 93 1.84 2.46 -21.82
C LEU A 93 1.88 1.15 -21.03
N LEU A 94 2.56 0.13 -21.54
CA LEU A 94 2.72 -1.15 -20.87
C LEU A 94 4.18 -1.50 -20.71
N ASP A 95 4.56 -1.84 -19.48
CA ASP A 95 5.90 -2.31 -19.17
C ASP A 95 5.91 -3.83 -19.10
N GLU A 96 6.58 -4.48 -20.06
CA GLU A 96 6.71 -5.93 -20.20
C GLU A 96 5.42 -6.74 -19.96
N PRO A 97 4.35 -6.52 -20.74
CA PRO A 97 3.06 -7.15 -20.49
C PRO A 97 3.06 -8.67 -20.69
N THR A 98 4.06 -9.22 -21.37
CA THR A 98 4.21 -10.66 -21.63
C THR A 98 5.10 -11.38 -20.61
N SER A 99 5.69 -10.66 -19.66
CA SER A 99 6.59 -11.25 -18.67
C SER A 99 5.81 -12.10 -17.66
N GLY A 100 6.35 -13.28 -17.33
CA GLY A 100 5.73 -14.23 -16.40
C GLY A 100 4.47 -14.94 -16.93
N LEU A 101 4.20 -14.86 -18.24
CA LEU A 101 3.10 -15.57 -18.90
C LEU A 101 3.61 -16.75 -19.72
N ASP A 102 2.77 -17.78 -19.86
CA ASP A 102 2.98 -18.82 -20.86
C ASP A 102 2.80 -18.26 -22.29
N SER A 103 3.34 -18.96 -23.28
CA SER A 103 3.34 -18.51 -24.67
C SER A 103 1.93 -18.29 -25.24
N THR A 104 0.93 -19.04 -24.77
CA THR A 104 -0.45 -18.90 -25.24
C THR A 104 -1.15 -17.70 -24.62
N SER A 105 -1.01 -17.48 -23.30
CA SER A 105 -1.55 -16.30 -22.63
C SER A 105 -0.87 -15.01 -23.12
N ALA A 106 0.45 -15.02 -23.34
CA ALA A 106 1.17 -13.87 -23.88
C ALA A 106 0.65 -13.49 -25.26
N TYR A 107 0.42 -14.47 -26.13
CA TYR A 107 -0.19 -14.25 -27.45
C TYR A 107 -1.59 -13.62 -27.34
N GLN A 108 -2.47 -14.16 -26.49
CA GLN A 108 -3.82 -13.61 -26.28
C GLN A 108 -3.79 -12.17 -25.77
N VAL A 109 -2.87 -11.82 -24.86
CA VAL A 109 -2.72 -10.45 -24.35
C VAL A 109 -2.31 -9.49 -25.46
N ILE A 110 -1.35 -9.88 -26.32
CA ILE A 110 -0.92 -9.04 -27.45
C ILE A 110 -2.02 -8.90 -28.50
N GLU A 111 -2.72 -9.99 -28.84
CA GLU A 111 -3.85 -9.97 -29.77
C GLU A 111 -4.94 -9.02 -29.29
N LEU A 112 -5.26 -9.07 -28.00
CA LEU A 112 -6.16 -8.13 -27.34
C LEU A 112 -5.67 -6.68 -27.45
N LEU A 113 -4.39 -6.41 -27.16
CA LEU A 113 -3.85 -5.05 -27.28
C LEU A 113 -3.93 -4.54 -28.73
N SER A 114 -3.62 -5.40 -29.70
CA SER A 114 -3.71 -5.05 -31.13
C SER A 114 -5.15 -4.73 -31.53
N SER A 115 -6.14 -5.51 -31.08
CA SER A 115 -7.55 -5.23 -31.34
C SER A 115 -8.00 -3.92 -30.70
N MET A 116 -7.55 -3.62 -29.49
CA MET A 116 -7.83 -2.35 -28.81
C MET A 116 -7.20 -1.14 -29.53
N ALA A 117 -6.00 -1.29 -30.08
CA ALA A 117 -5.35 -0.25 -30.87
C ALA A 117 -6.15 0.05 -32.14
N LYS A 118 -6.55 -0.99 -32.88
CA LYS A 118 -7.26 -0.88 -34.17
C LYS A 118 -8.70 -0.40 -34.02
N VAL A 119 -9.48 -1.04 -33.13
CA VAL A 119 -10.93 -0.76 -32.98
C VAL A 119 -11.17 0.57 -32.26
N LYS A 120 -10.39 0.88 -31.21
CA LYS A 120 -10.60 2.10 -30.41
C LYS A 120 -9.66 3.26 -30.77
N GLN A 121 -8.84 3.11 -31.82
CA GLN A 121 -7.87 4.11 -32.26
C GLN A 121 -6.97 4.62 -31.11
N ARG A 122 -6.43 3.68 -30.33
CA ARG A 122 -5.55 4.01 -29.19
C ARG A 122 -4.10 3.87 -29.57
N THR A 123 -3.29 4.79 -29.07
CA THR A 123 -1.83 4.65 -29.16
C THR A 123 -1.36 3.75 -28.04
N ILE A 124 -0.84 2.57 -28.40
CA ILE A 124 -0.29 1.61 -27.44
C ILE A 124 1.22 1.56 -27.60
N VAL A 125 1.94 1.79 -26.51
CA VAL A 125 3.39 1.63 -26.44
C VAL A 125 3.68 0.57 -25.40
N LEU A 126 4.47 -0.42 -25.77
CA LEU A 126 4.81 -1.54 -24.90
C LEU A 126 6.30 -1.87 -25.00
N THR A 127 6.88 -2.34 -23.91
CA THR A 127 8.24 -2.92 -23.87
C THR A 127 8.13 -4.44 -23.87
N ILE A 128 8.96 -5.14 -24.65
CA ILE A 128 9.04 -6.60 -24.63
C ILE A 128 10.51 -6.99 -24.60
N HIS A 129 10.90 -7.79 -23.60
CA HIS A 129 12.28 -8.24 -23.44
C HIS A 129 12.71 -9.25 -24.53
N GLN A 130 11.83 -10.20 -24.90
CA GLN A 130 12.08 -11.19 -25.95
C GLN A 130 10.76 -11.58 -26.65
N PRO A 131 10.41 -10.93 -27.78
CA PRO A 131 9.16 -11.23 -28.48
C PRO A 131 9.25 -12.54 -29.26
N SER A 132 8.22 -13.38 -29.16
CA SER A 132 8.09 -14.55 -30.04
C SER A 132 7.70 -14.14 -31.45
N PHE A 133 8.05 -14.98 -32.44
CA PHE A 133 7.71 -14.75 -33.85
C PHE A 133 6.21 -14.44 -34.08
N ARG A 134 5.33 -15.13 -33.33
CA ARG A 134 3.88 -14.94 -33.41
C ARG A 134 3.42 -13.55 -32.97
N ILE A 135 4.13 -12.93 -32.03
CA ILE A 135 3.81 -11.61 -31.47
C ILE A 135 4.26 -10.49 -32.41
N LEU A 136 5.37 -10.69 -33.14
CA LEU A 136 5.92 -9.69 -34.05
C LEU A 136 4.92 -9.25 -35.14
N HIS A 137 4.03 -10.15 -35.56
CA HIS A 137 3.05 -9.89 -36.62
C HIS A 137 1.95 -8.89 -36.19
N TYR A 138 1.81 -8.63 -34.89
CA TYR A 138 0.81 -7.72 -34.34
C TYR A 138 1.35 -6.31 -34.06
N ILE A 139 2.65 -6.09 -34.24
CA ILE A 139 3.33 -4.84 -33.92
C ILE A 139 3.63 -4.09 -35.21
N ASP A 140 3.14 -2.85 -35.32
CA ASP A 140 3.30 -2.03 -36.54
C ASP A 140 4.67 -1.33 -36.63
N LYS A 141 5.23 -0.93 -35.49
CA LYS A 141 6.50 -0.18 -35.40
C LYS A 141 7.36 -0.69 -34.27
N PHE A 142 8.65 -0.88 -34.56
CA PHE A 142 9.66 -1.30 -33.62
C PHE A 142 10.59 -0.14 -33.29
N LEU A 143 10.91 -0.01 -32.01
CA LEU A 143 11.94 0.90 -31.51
C LEU A 143 12.96 0.04 -30.75
N PHE A 144 14.16 -0.07 -31.31
CA PHE A 144 15.25 -0.84 -30.73
C PHE A 144 16.21 0.10 -30.00
N LEU A 145 16.38 -0.12 -28.70
CA LEU A 145 17.18 0.71 -27.82
C LEU A 145 18.35 -0.09 -27.25
N SER A 146 19.54 0.52 -27.19
CA SER A 146 20.66 0.01 -26.39
C SER A 146 21.37 1.14 -25.67
N ARG A 147 21.69 0.94 -24.38
CA ARG A 147 22.43 1.88 -23.53
C ARG A 147 21.88 3.33 -23.54
N GLY A 148 20.58 3.49 -23.75
CA GLY A 148 19.90 4.80 -23.83
C GLY A 148 19.91 5.45 -25.22
N SER A 149 20.53 4.82 -26.22
CA SER A 149 20.56 5.25 -27.61
C SER A 149 19.56 4.46 -28.46
N VAL A 150 19.01 5.12 -29.48
CA VAL A 150 18.13 4.47 -30.48
C VAL A 150 19.00 3.84 -31.56
N ILE A 151 18.98 2.51 -31.65
CA ILE A 151 19.68 1.78 -32.72
C ILE A 151 18.83 1.76 -33.98
N HIS A 152 17.53 1.44 -33.85
CA HIS A 152 16.60 1.34 -34.97
C HIS A 152 15.22 1.86 -34.58
N SER A 153 14.55 2.49 -35.54
CA SER A 153 13.17 2.95 -35.40
C SER A 153 12.45 2.76 -36.73
N GLY A 154 11.59 1.75 -36.84
CA GLY A 154 11.00 1.40 -38.12
C GLY A 154 10.21 0.09 -38.12
N SER A 155 9.93 -0.43 -39.32
CA SER A 155 9.38 -1.79 -39.49
C SER A 155 10.48 -2.85 -39.33
N LEU A 156 10.06 -4.12 -39.26
CA LEU A 156 10.97 -5.26 -39.25
C LEU A 156 11.74 -5.38 -40.58
N ASP A 157 11.09 -5.12 -41.71
CA ASP A 157 11.73 -5.16 -43.04
C ASP A 157 12.88 -4.14 -43.15
N GLN A 158 12.69 -2.94 -42.59
CA GLN A 158 13.75 -1.92 -42.54
C GLN A 158 14.93 -2.36 -41.68
N LEU A 159 14.67 -3.12 -40.60
CA LEU A 159 15.72 -3.69 -39.77
C LEU A 159 16.49 -4.77 -40.55
N GLU A 160 15.79 -5.64 -41.26
CA GLU A 160 16.39 -6.68 -42.11
C GLU A 160 17.29 -6.10 -43.21
N GLU A 161 16.83 -5.04 -43.88
CA GLU A 161 17.62 -4.32 -44.88
C GLU A 161 18.89 -3.72 -44.26
N THR A 162 18.77 -3.13 -43.08
CA THR A 162 19.91 -2.56 -42.34
C THR A 162 20.92 -3.65 -41.98
N ILE A 163 20.48 -4.79 -41.47
CA ILE A 163 21.35 -5.94 -41.13
C ILE A 163 22.04 -6.49 -42.38
N THR A 164 21.30 -6.63 -43.48
CA THR A 164 21.84 -7.12 -44.75
C THR A 164 22.87 -6.16 -45.34
N SER A 165 22.64 -4.85 -45.22
CA SER A 165 23.58 -3.82 -45.68
C SER A 165 24.92 -3.85 -44.92
N MET A 166 24.94 -4.37 -43.70
CA MET A 166 26.16 -4.59 -42.90
C MET A 166 26.93 -5.86 -43.30
N GLY A 167 26.40 -6.64 -44.25
CA GLY A 167 27.02 -7.89 -44.69
C GLY A 167 26.71 -9.10 -43.79
N PHE A 168 25.82 -8.96 -42.81
CA PHE A 168 25.33 -10.10 -42.03
C PHE A 168 24.20 -10.82 -42.78
N LYS A 169 24.22 -12.15 -42.74
CA LYS A 169 23.12 -12.99 -43.22
C LYS A 169 22.32 -13.47 -42.02
N ILE A 170 21.03 -13.17 -42.01
CA ILE A 170 20.12 -13.62 -40.95
C ILE A 170 19.89 -15.12 -41.14
N PRO A 171 20.14 -15.96 -40.11
CA PRO A 171 19.81 -17.40 -40.16
C PRO A 171 18.31 -17.62 -40.35
N ILE A 172 17.93 -18.74 -40.97
CA ILE A 172 16.51 -19.03 -41.29
C ILE A 172 15.73 -19.35 -40.01
N GLU A 173 16.41 -19.83 -38.98
CA GLU A 173 15.82 -20.25 -37.71
C GLU A 173 15.51 -19.08 -36.76
N ILE A 174 16.11 -17.91 -37.00
CA ILE A 174 16.11 -16.77 -36.07
C ILE A 174 15.43 -15.58 -36.72
N ASN A 175 14.62 -14.85 -35.95
CA ASN A 175 14.00 -13.64 -36.47
C ASN A 175 14.99 -12.47 -36.52
N ALA A 176 14.76 -11.49 -37.39
CA ALA A 176 15.66 -10.36 -37.58
C ALA A 176 15.91 -9.55 -36.31
N LEU A 177 14.92 -9.43 -35.42
CA LEU A 177 15.03 -8.71 -34.15
C LEU A 177 15.86 -9.49 -33.12
N GLU A 178 15.72 -10.81 -33.06
CA GLU A 178 16.49 -11.70 -32.21
C GLU A 178 17.94 -11.76 -32.66
N PHE A 179 18.16 -11.84 -33.97
CA PHE A 179 19.50 -11.68 -34.52
C PHE A 179 20.08 -10.30 -34.21
N ALA A 180 19.30 -9.22 -34.35
CA ALA A 180 19.73 -7.87 -33.96
C ALA A 180 20.11 -7.75 -32.48
N MET A 181 19.42 -8.48 -31.59
CA MET A 181 19.76 -8.56 -30.16
C MET A 181 21.10 -9.27 -29.91
N GLU A 182 21.50 -10.22 -30.76
CA GLU A 182 22.82 -10.87 -30.68
C GLU A 182 23.96 -9.97 -31.21
N ILE A 183 23.69 -9.18 -32.27
CA ILE A 183 24.68 -8.30 -32.91
C ILE A 183 24.65 -6.84 -32.41
N ILE A 184 24.15 -6.58 -31.19
CA ILE A 184 24.03 -5.22 -30.63
C ILE A 184 25.36 -4.46 -30.65
N LYS A 185 26.48 -5.11 -30.32
CA LYS A 185 27.79 -4.43 -30.27
C LYS A 185 28.21 -3.87 -31.64
N PRO A 186 28.24 -4.67 -32.74
CA PRO A 186 28.42 -4.15 -34.09
C PRO A 186 27.44 -3.03 -34.49
N LEU A 187 26.19 -3.11 -34.03
CA LEU A 187 25.17 -2.10 -34.33
C LEU A 187 25.44 -0.76 -33.62
N GLU A 188 26.00 -0.77 -32.41
CA GLU A 188 26.38 0.44 -31.67
C GLU A 188 27.54 1.18 -32.34
N ASP A 189 28.52 0.45 -32.89
CA ASP A 189 29.75 1.03 -33.46
C ASP A 189 29.53 1.79 -34.78
N MET A 190 28.38 1.60 -35.43
CA MET A 190 28.06 2.18 -36.75
C MET A 190 27.31 3.51 -36.70
N ASP A 191 26.85 3.99 -35.54
CA ASP A 191 26.15 5.28 -35.46
C ASP A 191 27.06 6.43 -35.00
N PRO A 192 27.68 7.19 -35.93
CA PRO A 192 28.37 8.43 -35.60
C PRO A 192 27.41 9.56 -35.15
N ARG A 193 26.08 9.36 -35.16
CA ARG A 193 25.10 10.34 -34.65
C ARG A 193 24.69 10.10 -33.19
N SER A 194 25.25 9.09 -32.52
CA SER A 194 25.09 8.88 -31.08
C SER A 194 25.85 9.91 -30.20
N CYS A 195 26.58 10.86 -30.80
CA CYS A 195 27.18 12.01 -30.13
C CYS A 195 26.57 13.35 -30.59
N SER A 196 25.32 13.66 -30.23
CA SER A 196 24.88 15.04 -29.91
C SER A 196 23.40 15.10 -29.57
N LEU A 197 23.02 14.62 -28.39
CA LEU A 197 21.91 15.22 -27.64
C LEU A 197 22.36 15.40 -26.18
N VAL A 198 23.06 16.52 -25.99
CA VAL A 198 23.25 17.22 -24.71
C VAL A 198 24.04 16.45 -23.65
N GLU A 199 25.37 16.44 -23.79
CA GLU A 199 26.25 16.54 -22.63
C GLU A 199 26.06 17.93 -22.01
N HIS A 200 25.25 18.02 -20.96
CA HIS A 200 25.39 19.07 -19.96
C HIS A 200 26.07 18.46 -18.73
N ASN A 201 27.34 18.81 -18.59
CA ASN A 201 28.18 18.75 -17.38
C ASN A 201 28.22 17.43 -16.61
N LYS A 202 29.32 16.70 -16.83
CA LYS A 202 29.99 15.93 -15.77
C LYS A 202 30.46 16.89 -14.66
N GLU A 203 29.65 17.03 -13.64
CA GLU A 203 30.15 17.06 -12.26
C GLU A 203 29.62 15.81 -11.58
N SER A 204 30.52 14.84 -11.36
CA SER A 204 30.27 13.77 -10.42
C SER A 204 30.15 14.39 -9.02
N PRO A 205 29.03 14.13 -8.33
CA PRO A 205 29.20 13.47 -7.05
C PRO A 205 28.28 12.26 -6.98
N ASP A 206 28.93 11.12 -6.75
CA ASP A 206 28.44 9.95 -6.03
C ASP A 206 27.02 10.07 -5.42
N TYR A 207 26.02 9.53 -6.11
CA TYR A 207 24.62 9.43 -5.65
C TYR A 207 24.19 7.99 -5.34
N LEU A 208 25.14 7.05 -5.25
CA LEU A 208 24.87 5.65 -4.84
C LEU A 208 25.11 5.36 -3.35
N ASP A 209 25.23 6.39 -2.50
CA ASP A 209 25.21 6.23 -1.04
C ASP A 209 24.07 7.01 -0.33
N LYS A 210 23.16 7.64 -1.09
CA LYS A 210 22.01 8.39 -0.52
C LYS A 210 20.65 7.69 -0.56
N ALA A 211 20.52 6.55 -1.25
CA ALA A 211 19.31 5.71 -1.16
C ALA A 211 19.31 4.77 0.07
N ALA A 212 20.46 4.53 0.71
CA ALA A 212 20.57 3.84 1.99
C ALA A 212 20.48 4.78 3.22
N SER A 213 20.54 6.11 3.02
CA SER A 213 20.47 7.11 4.10
C SER A 213 19.20 7.98 4.07
N LEU A 214 18.38 7.94 3.02
CA LEU A 214 17.03 8.54 3.00
C LEU A 214 15.92 7.64 3.60
N GLY A 215 16.29 6.46 4.11
CA GLY A 215 15.49 5.64 5.03
C GLY A 215 15.73 5.95 6.52
N LYS A 216 16.58 6.93 6.84
CA LYS A 216 16.92 7.32 8.21
C LYS A 216 16.90 8.84 8.38
N ASN A 217 15.76 9.50 8.14
CA ASN A 217 15.43 10.84 8.70
C ASN A 217 13.98 11.29 8.41
N TYR A 218 13.03 10.35 8.40
CA TYR A 218 11.61 10.62 8.64
C TYR A 218 11.18 10.01 9.99
N ALA A 219 12.09 10.08 10.97
CA ALA A 219 11.90 9.60 12.35
C ALA A 219 12.15 10.70 13.40
N SER A 220 12.24 11.97 13.00
CA SER A 220 12.58 13.09 13.87
C SER A 220 11.74 14.34 13.54
N GLY A 221 10.42 14.19 13.49
CA GLY A 221 9.53 15.33 13.22
C GLY A 221 8.06 15.15 13.60
N CYS A 222 7.71 14.05 14.28
CA CYS A 222 6.37 13.84 14.83
C CYS A 222 6.49 13.23 16.23
N ARG A 223 7.24 13.91 17.12
CA ARG A 223 7.26 13.64 18.56
C ARG A 223 6.27 14.58 19.22
N ARG A 224 4.98 14.28 19.07
CA ARG A 224 3.87 14.67 19.94
C ARG A 224 2.61 14.16 19.25
N PHE A 225 1.74 13.52 20.03
CA PHE A 225 0.60 12.70 19.60
C PHE A 225 1.00 11.31 19.09
N TRP A 226 0.29 10.26 19.55
CA TRP A 226 0.52 8.83 19.28
C TRP A 226 1.38 8.07 20.28
N ILE A 227 1.09 8.25 21.56
CA ILE A 227 1.13 7.13 22.49
C ILE A 227 -0.33 6.92 22.84
N GLY A 228 -0.83 5.69 22.98
CA GLY A 228 -2.16 5.43 23.55
C GLY A 228 -3.04 4.42 22.81
N LYS A 229 -2.69 4.04 21.57
CA LYS A 229 -3.41 2.96 20.84
C LYS A 229 -2.51 1.97 20.10
N CYS A 230 -1.20 1.97 20.36
CA CYS A 230 -0.24 1.13 19.62
C CYS A 230 0.24 -0.12 20.37
N VAL A 231 -0.15 -0.39 21.61
CA VAL A 231 0.66 -1.31 22.42
C VAL A 231 0.57 -2.78 21.99
N PHE A 232 -0.55 -3.36 21.52
CA PHE A 232 -0.48 -4.68 20.86
C PHE A 232 -1.58 -4.89 19.82
N LYS A 233 -1.24 -4.71 18.54
CA LYS A 233 -1.90 -5.40 17.42
C LYS A 233 -0.84 -5.86 16.44
N VAL A 234 -0.10 -6.91 16.82
CA VAL A 234 0.91 -7.55 15.97
C VAL A 234 0.29 -8.04 14.65
N GLU A 235 -1.01 -8.32 14.63
CA GLU A 235 -1.76 -8.74 13.44
C GLU A 235 -1.92 -7.65 12.35
N ALA A 236 -1.82 -6.35 12.69
CA ALA A 236 -2.04 -5.29 11.71
C ALA A 236 -0.82 -5.01 10.82
N LEU A 237 0.38 -5.37 11.29
CA LEU A 237 1.62 -5.10 10.59
C LEU A 237 1.81 -5.99 9.34
N PRO A 238 1.61 -7.33 9.40
CA PRO A 238 1.69 -8.19 8.22
C PRO A 238 0.71 -7.77 7.12
N LYS A 239 -0.56 -7.49 7.49
CA LYS A 239 -1.59 -7.02 6.55
C LYS A 239 -1.19 -5.71 5.87
N TYR A 240 -0.67 -4.75 6.64
CA TYR A 240 -0.20 -3.49 6.08
C TYR A 240 1.01 -3.67 5.15
N LEU A 241 1.94 -4.57 5.47
CA LEU A 241 3.11 -4.84 4.63
C LEU A 241 2.72 -5.44 3.28
N GLN A 242 1.74 -6.35 3.26
CA GLN A 242 1.19 -6.90 2.03
C GLN A 242 0.50 -5.81 1.18
N GLU A 243 -0.41 -5.03 1.79
CA GLU A 243 -1.20 -4.02 1.06
C GLU A 243 -0.39 -2.76 0.67
N ARG A 244 0.78 -2.52 1.27
CA ARG A 244 1.59 -1.32 1.04
C ARG A 244 1.97 -1.13 -0.43
N ARG A 245 2.32 -2.21 -1.14
CA ARG A 245 2.71 -2.13 -2.57
C ARG A 245 1.54 -1.64 -3.43
N VAL A 246 0.35 -2.20 -3.21
CA VAL A 246 -0.89 -1.79 -3.88
C VAL A 246 -1.22 -0.32 -3.54
N LEU A 247 -1.17 0.04 -2.25
CA LEU A 247 -1.44 1.40 -1.78
C LEU A 247 -0.53 2.44 -2.45
N MET A 248 0.79 2.21 -2.47
CA MET A 248 1.73 3.16 -3.06
C MET A 248 1.53 3.26 -4.58
N LYS A 249 1.23 2.14 -5.26
CA LYS A 249 0.90 2.11 -6.69
C LYS A 249 -0.37 2.93 -6.98
N GLU A 250 -1.47 2.69 -6.29
CA GLU A 250 -2.75 3.37 -6.52
C GLU A 250 -2.71 4.85 -6.10
N ALA A 251 -2.04 5.18 -4.99
CA ALA A 251 -1.83 6.55 -4.57
C ALA A 251 -0.97 7.33 -5.56
N SER A 252 0.08 6.69 -6.11
CA SER A 252 0.89 7.30 -7.17
C SER A 252 0.04 7.56 -8.43
N ARG A 253 -0.88 6.67 -8.79
CA ARG A 253 -1.78 6.84 -9.94
C ARG A 253 -2.89 7.88 -9.70
N GLY A 254 -2.96 8.47 -8.51
CA GLY A 254 -3.93 9.51 -8.18
C GLY A 254 -5.35 8.98 -7.94
N SER A 255 -5.53 7.68 -7.71
CA SER A 255 -6.85 7.10 -7.42
C SER A 255 -7.41 7.66 -6.10
N TYR A 256 -6.60 7.66 -5.03
CA TYR A 256 -6.94 8.22 -3.72
C TYR A 256 -5.68 8.65 -2.94
N LYS A 257 -5.88 9.45 -1.87
CA LYS A 257 -4.79 9.89 -0.98
C LYS A 257 -4.49 8.82 0.07
N VAL A 258 -3.23 8.73 0.49
CA VAL A 258 -2.80 7.83 1.58
C VAL A 258 -3.58 8.08 2.87
N SER A 259 -3.88 9.35 3.18
CA SER A 259 -4.69 9.72 4.34
C SER A 259 -6.11 9.16 4.29
N SER A 260 -6.74 9.15 3.12
CA SER A 260 -8.09 8.61 2.91
C SER A 260 -8.12 7.11 3.17
N TYR A 261 -7.14 6.37 2.64
CA TYR A 261 -7.02 4.93 2.89
C TYR A 261 -6.77 4.63 4.37
N LYS A 262 -5.87 5.39 5.02
CA LYS A 262 -5.58 5.15 6.44
C LYS A 262 -6.79 5.42 7.33
N LEU A 263 -7.53 6.50 7.07
CA LEU A 263 -8.76 6.82 7.77
C LEU A 263 -9.81 5.71 7.60
N ALA A 264 -10.02 5.23 6.36
CA ALA A 264 -10.96 4.14 6.08
C ALA A 264 -10.57 2.84 6.82
N ASN A 265 -9.30 2.46 6.78
CA ASN A 265 -8.82 1.26 7.48
C ASN A 265 -8.95 1.40 9.01
N THR A 266 -8.74 2.60 9.56
CA THR A 266 -8.99 2.88 10.97
C THR A 266 -10.48 2.76 11.31
N MET A 267 -11.38 3.30 10.48
CA MET A 267 -12.84 3.18 10.69
C MET A 267 -13.29 1.72 10.68
N ILE A 268 -12.78 0.90 9.76
CA ILE A 268 -13.10 -0.54 9.68
C ILE A 268 -12.58 -1.30 10.91
N SER A 269 -11.44 -0.88 11.46
CA SER A 269 -10.81 -1.58 12.59
C SER A 269 -11.50 -1.32 13.93
N ILE A 270 -12.20 -0.19 14.09
CA ILE A 270 -12.82 0.22 15.37
C ILE A 270 -13.91 -0.74 15.85
N PRO A 271 -14.91 -1.14 15.03
CA PRO A 271 -15.94 -2.09 15.46
C PRO A 271 -15.35 -3.44 15.88
N PHE A 272 -14.40 -3.96 15.11
CA PHE A 272 -13.74 -5.22 15.44
C PHE A 272 -12.96 -5.14 16.76
N LEU A 273 -12.25 -4.04 17.02
CA LEU A 273 -11.60 -3.79 18.30
C LEU A 273 -12.60 -3.74 19.46
N LEU A 274 -13.75 -3.11 19.26
CA LEU A 274 -14.79 -3.00 20.27
C LEU A 274 -15.40 -4.38 20.59
N VAL A 275 -15.63 -5.23 19.59
CA VAL A 275 -16.12 -6.61 19.81
C VAL A 275 -15.12 -7.42 20.61
N VAL A 276 -13.84 -7.40 20.25
CA VAL A 276 -12.78 -8.10 21.00
C VAL A 276 -12.69 -7.58 22.45
N ALA A 277 -12.79 -6.26 22.64
CA ALA A 277 -12.79 -5.65 23.97
C ALA A 277 -13.99 -6.10 24.81
N ILE A 278 -15.21 -6.15 24.24
CA ILE A 278 -16.39 -6.67 24.94
C ILE A 278 -16.23 -8.13 25.31
N LEU A 279 -15.79 -8.98 24.37
CA LEU A 279 -15.63 -10.41 24.58
C LEU A 279 -14.64 -10.73 25.70
N PHE A 280 -13.60 -9.91 25.87
CA PHE A 280 -12.64 -10.05 26.95
C PHE A 280 -13.12 -9.41 28.26
N ALA A 281 -13.66 -8.19 28.20
CA ALA A 281 -14.05 -7.41 29.36
C ALA A 281 -15.23 -8.05 30.12
N VAL A 282 -16.21 -8.62 29.41
CA VAL A 282 -17.41 -9.20 30.05
C VAL A 282 -17.03 -10.34 31.01
N PRO A 283 -16.37 -11.44 30.60
CA PRO A 283 -16.01 -12.51 31.52
C PRO A 283 -15.12 -12.04 32.68
N VAL A 284 -14.11 -11.21 32.39
CA VAL A 284 -13.16 -10.74 33.40
C VAL A 284 -13.83 -9.86 34.45
N TYR A 285 -14.72 -8.95 34.02
CA TYR A 285 -15.38 -8.01 34.94
C TYR A 285 -16.22 -8.73 36.00
N TRP A 286 -17.00 -9.71 35.55
CA TRP A 286 -17.89 -10.49 36.41
C TRP A 286 -17.13 -11.54 37.23
N LEU A 287 -16.06 -12.13 36.67
CA LEU A 287 -15.23 -13.11 37.39
C LEU A 287 -14.45 -12.48 38.54
N VAL A 288 -13.96 -11.24 38.36
CA VAL A 288 -13.27 -10.49 39.41
C VAL A 288 -14.26 -9.97 40.47
N GLY A 289 -15.55 -9.87 40.16
CA GLY A 289 -16.57 -9.37 41.08
C GLY A 289 -16.55 -7.85 41.26
N LEU A 290 -16.31 -7.10 40.17
CA LEU A 290 -16.33 -5.64 40.18
C LEU A 290 -17.76 -5.07 40.33
N ASN A 291 -17.87 -3.75 40.54
CA ASN A 291 -19.14 -3.07 40.81
C ASN A 291 -20.22 -3.38 39.74
N PRO A 292 -21.40 -3.91 40.07
CA PRO A 292 -22.40 -4.32 39.09
C PRO A 292 -23.07 -3.16 38.33
N SER A 293 -22.77 -1.90 38.65
CA SER A 293 -23.32 -0.73 37.95
C SER A 293 -22.91 -0.70 36.47
N PHE A 294 -23.89 -0.46 35.59
CA PHE A 294 -23.65 -0.30 34.15
C PHE A 294 -22.66 0.83 33.83
N THR A 295 -22.70 1.93 34.58
CA THR A 295 -21.75 3.03 34.38
C THR A 295 -20.32 2.59 34.68
N ALA A 296 -20.11 1.83 35.76
CA ALA A 296 -18.81 1.29 36.13
C ALA A 296 -18.29 0.27 35.10
N PHE A 297 -19.19 -0.55 34.54
CA PHE A 297 -18.86 -1.47 33.45
C PHE A 297 -18.50 -0.73 32.16
N ALA A 298 -19.22 0.34 31.79
CA ALA A 298 -18.91 1.14 30.61
C ALA A 298 -17.57 1.88 30.74
N PHE A 299 -17.26 2.41 31.93
CA PHE A 299 -15.94 2.96 32.23
C PHE A 299 -14.85 1.89 32.15
N PHE A 300 -15.09 0.71 32.69
CA PHE A 300 -14.17 -0.43 32.55
C PHE A 300 -13.93 -0.74 31.07
N LEU A 301 -14.98 -0.93 30.27
CA LEU A 301 -14.84 -1.26 28.85
C LEU A 301 -14.03 -0.21 28.03
N LEU A 302 -14.23 1.08 28.31
CA LEU A 302 -13.56 2.16 27.59
C LEU A 302 -12.13 2.44 28.06
N PHE A 303 -11.85 2.18 29.34
CA PHE A 303 -10.59 2.59 29.99
C PHE A 303 -9.72 1.44 30.50
N TRP A 304 -10.21 0.20 30.49
CA TRP A 304 -9.55 -0.99 31.05
C TRP A 304 -8.12 -1.20 30.53
N GLU A 305 -7.92 -1.14 29.21
CA GLU A 305 -6.64 -1.50 28.59
C GLU A 305 -5.46 -0.63 29.08
N PRO A 306 -5.55 0.72 29.11
CA PRO A 306 -4.39 1.54 29.46
C PRO A 306 -4.40 2.01 30.93
N SER A 307 -5.51 1.80 31.68
CA SER A 307 -5.66 2.28 33.06
C SER A 307 -5.17 1.30 34.11
N PHE A 308 -5.01 0.01 33.78
CA PHE A 308 -4.55 -1.00 34.75
C PHE A 308 -3.16 -0.67 35.31
N PHE A 309 -2.29 -0.12 34.48
CA PHE A 309 -0.94 0.32 34.85
C PHE A 309 -0.86 1.80 35.26
N SER A 310 -1.97 2.54 35.34
CA SER A 310 -1.95 3.98 35.68
C SER A 310 -1.72 4.28 37.17
N GLY A 311 -1.73 3.25 38.03
CA GLY A 311 -1.68 3.42 39.48
C GLY A 311 -3.05 3.63 40.15
N TYR A 312 -4.15 3.65 39.37
CA TYR A 312 -5.52 3.79 39.90
C TYR A 312 -6.07 2.46 40.46
N PHE A 313 -5.98 1.36 39.71
CA PHE A 313 -6.49 0.04 40.13
C PHE A 313 -5.46 -0.79 40.90
N ILE A 314 -4.19 -0.75 40.46
CA ILE A 314 -3.07 -1.40 41.16
C ILE A 314 -2.16 -0.30 41.67
N PRO A 315 -1.96 -0.19 43.01
CA PRO A 315 -1.00 0.74 43.58
C PRO A 315 0.39 0.52 42.98
N LYS A 316 1.14 1.61 42.76
CA LYS A 316 2.51 1.57 42.20
C LYS A 316 3.40 0.54 42.90
N GLU A 317 3.24 0.39 44.20
CA GLU A 317 4.00 -0.51 45.09
C GLU A 317 3.73 -1.99 44.81
N ASN A 318 2.55 -2.33 44.30
CA ASN A 318 2.12 -3.69 44.01
C ASN A 318 2.44 -4.14 42.57
N ILE A 319 3.03 -3.26 41.76
CA ILE A 319 3.44 -3.57 40.39
C ILE A 319 4.80 -4.28 40.44
N PRO A 320 4.93 -5.51 39.89
CA PRO A 320 6.21 -6.21 39.85
C PRO A 320 7.28 -5.39 39.13
N LYS A 321 8.53 -5.40 39.64
CA LYS A 321 9.63 -4.55 39.14
C LYS A 321 9.85 -4.64 37.62
N TYR A 322 9.59 -5.79 37.02
CA TYR A 322 9.73 -6.03 35.58
C TYR A 322 8.61 -5.42 34.72
N TRP A 323 7.44 -5.11 35.30
CA TRP A 323 6.32 -4.41 34.63
C TRP A 323 6.28 -2.90 34.90
N MET A 324 7.21 -2.39 35.72
CA MET A 324 7.23 -0.99 36.14
C MET A 324 7.33 0.00 34.97
N PHE A 325 7.92 -0.40 33.85
CA PHE A 325 7.98 0.45 32.65
C PHE A 325 6.58 0.76 32.09
N MET A 326 5.61 -0.17 32.20
CA MET A 326 4.24 0.06 31.73
C MET A 326 3.52 1.12 32.54
N TYR A 327 3.87 1.27 33.82
CA TYR A 327 3.36 2.35 34.66
C TYR A 327 3.76 3.73 34.14
N TYR A 328 5.01 3.90 33.68
CA TYR A 328 5.48 5.16 33.10
C TYR A 328 5.04 5.38 31.65
N VAL A 329 4.74 4.31 30.91
CA VAL A 329 4.20 4.40 29.54
C VAL A 329 2.69 4.69 29.54
N SER A 330 1.98 4.43 30.65
CA SER A 330 0.55 4.71 30.75
C SER A 330 0.27 6.22 30.65
N LEU A 331 -0.48 6.59 29.62
CA LEU A 331 -0.93 7.97 29.44
C LEU A 331 -1.96 8.43 30.45
N TYR A 332 -2.57 7.49 31.17
CA TYR A 332 -3.54 7.79 32.21
C TYR A 332 -2.88 8.14 33.53
N LYS A 333 -1.60 7.77 33.72
CA LYS A 333 -0.80 8.19 34.88
C LYS A 333 -0.78 9.71 35.00
N TYR A 334 -0.40 10.41 33.92
CA TYR A 334 -0.07 11.84 33.99
C TYR A 334 -1.28 12.76 34.26
N PRO A 335 -2.44 12.60 33.61
CA PRO A 335 -3.64 13.37 33.93
C PRO A 335 -4.16 13.05 35.34
N LEU A 336 -4.05 11.79 35.78
CA LEU A 336 -4.47 11.38 37.12
C LEU A 336 -3.60 11.99 38.21
N ASP A 337 -2.27 11.94 38.04
CA ASP A 337 -1.33 12.58 38.95
C ASP A 337 -1.54 14.11 38.97
N SER A 338 -1.80 14.73 37.82
CA SER A 338 -2.11 16.18 37.74
C SER A 338 -3.41 16.55 38.46
N LEU A 339 -4.45 15.72 38.34
CA LEU A 339 -5.72 15.93 39.03
C LEU A 339 -5.56 15.78 40.55
N LEU A 340 -4.78 14.79 41.01
CA LEU A 340 -4.49 14.61 42.43
C LEU A 340 -3.68 15.77 43.01
N VAL A 341 -2.68 16.28 42.28
CA VAL A 341 -1.96 17.48 42.69
C VAL A 341 -2.92 18.67 42.75
N ASN A 342 -3.71 18.92 41.71
CA ASN A 342 -4.65 20.04 41.70
C ASN A 342 -5.63 20.02 42.88
N GLU A 343 -6.13 18.84 43.26
CA GLU A 343 -7.12 18.67 44.32
C GLU A 343 -6.51 18.70 45.73
N TYR A 344 -5.40 17.99 45.95
CA TYR A 344 -4.87 17.73 47.30
C TYR A 344 -3.68 18.62 47.69
N TRP A 345 -3.09 19.37 46.75
CA TRP A 345 -1.92 20.22 47.02
C TRP A 345 -2.19 21.34 48.03
N SER A 346 -3.38 21.96 47.97
CA SER A 346 -3.77 23.01 48.94
C SER A 346 -4.30 22.45 50.27
N MET A 347 -4.59 21.15 50.32
CA MET A 347 -5.22 20.48 51.47
C MET A 347 -4.32 19.43 52.11
N GLN A 348 -3.00 19.59 52.02
CA GLN A 348 -2.03 18.61 52.52
C GLN A 348 -2.23 18.28 54.01
N GLY A 349 -2.53 19.28 54.84
CA GLY A 349 -2.77 19.12 56.28
C GLY A 349 -4.21 18.77 56.66
N LYS A 350 -5.14 18.68 55.70
CA LYS A 350 -6.54 18.37 55.97
C LYS A 350 -6.72 16.86 56.07
N CYS A 351 -7.36 16.43 57.15
CA CYS A 351 -7.69 15.02 57.34
C CYS A 351 -8.96 14.65 56.55
N PHE A 352 -8.87 13.60 55.73
CA PHE A 352 -9.98 13.12 54.91
C PHE A 352 -10.61 11.82 55.43
N SER A 353 -9.89 11.04 56.24
CA SER A 353 -10.40 9.82 56.86
C SER A 353 -9.96 9.76 58.32
N TRP A 354 -10.88 9.46 59.23
CA TRP A 354 -10.63 9.40 60.68
C TRP A 354 -10.77 7.96 61.18
N LYS A 355 -9.90 7.56 62.11
CA LYS A 355 -9.83 6.19 62.62
C LYS A 355 -10.85 5.89 63.72
N ASP A 356 -11.35 6.93 64.40
CA ASP A 356 -12.31 6.85 65.50
C ASP A 356 -13.56 7.70 65.24
N ARG A 357 -14.68 7.32 65.87
CA ARG A 357 -15.97 8.05 65.79
C ARG A 357 -15.91 9.48 66.34
N ASP A 358 -14.95 9.75 67.23
CA ASP A 358 -14.76 11.07 67.85
C ASP A 358 -13.81 11.99 67.05
N HIS A 359 -13.37 11.57 65.85
CA HIS A 359 -12.49 12.37 64.98
C HIS A 359 -11.19 12.86 65.65
N LEU A 360 -10.62 12.07 66.57
CA LEU A 360 -9.40 12.44 67.30
C LEU A 360 -8.11 11.97 66.62
N VAL A 361 -8.18 10.90 65.81
CA VAL A 361 -7.02 10.30 65.13
C VAL A 361 -7.24 10.29 63.62
N CYS A 362 -6.43 11.06 62.89
CA CYS A 362 -6.48 11.09 61.44
C CYS A 362 -5.83 9.84 60.83
N SER A 363 -6.54 9.18 59.92
CA SER A 363 -6.08 7.99 59.20
C SER A 363 -5.50 8.28 57.82
N LEU A 364 -5.91 9.37 57.16
CA LEU A 364 -5.41 9.73 55.82
C LEU A 364 -5.49 11.24 55.62
N THR A 365 -4.36 11.88 55.34
CA THR A 365 -4.28 13.30 54.97
C THR A 365 -4.09 13.48 53.46
N GLY A 366 -4.35 14.68 52.95
CA GLY A 366 -4.05 15.03 51.55
C GLY A 366 -2.56 14.86 51.22
N GLY A 367 -1.68 15.12 52.19
CA GLY A 367 -0.24 14.88 52.04
C GLY A 367 0.11 13.40 51.89
N ASP A 368 -0.54 12.51 52.64
CA ASP A 368 -0.29 11.07 52.54
C ASP A 368 -0.71 10.50 51.17
N VAL A 369 -1.78 11.02 50.57
CA VAL A 369 -2.23 10.64 49.22
C VAL A 369 -1.20 11.00 48.15
N LEU A 370 -0.54 12.17 48.28
CA LEU A 370 0.50 12.62 47.37
C LEU A 370 1.82 11.84 47.58
N ARG A 371 2.15 11.52 48.84
CA ARG A 371 3.34 10.73 49.21
C ARG A 371 3.35 9.33 48.62
N VAL A 372 2.22 8.61 48.70
CA VAL A 372 2.07 7.25 48.15
C VAL A 372 2.31 7.21 46.63
N ARG A 373 2.11 8.33 45.94
CA ARG A 373 2.33 8.48 44.50
C ARG A 373 3.75 8.96 44.14
N GLY A 374 4.54 9.39 45.13
CA GLY A 374 5.84 10.02 44.92
C GLY A 374 5.72 11.39 44.24
N LEU A 375 4.70 12.17 44.62
CA LEU A 375 4.43 13.53 44.14
C LEU A 375 4.85 14.59 45.17
N GLU A 376 5.75 14.22 46.09
CA GLU A 376 6.41 15.13 47.03
C GLU A 376 7.69 15.65 46.36
N ASP A 377 7.53 16.63 45.48
CA ASP A 377 8.51 17.69 45.10
C ASP A 377 7.97 18.48 43.89
#